data_AF-A0A953Z7S2-F1
#
_entry.id   AF-A0A953Z7S2-F1
#
_cell.length_a   1.000
_cell.length_b   1.000
_cell.length_c   1.000
_cell.angle_alpha   90.00
_cell.angle_beta   90.00
_cell.angle_gamma   90.00
#
_symmetry.space_group_name_H-M   'P 1'
#
loop_
_entity.id
_entity.type
_entity.pdbx_description
1 polymer ?
#
loop_
_entity_poly.entity_id
_entity_poly.type
_entity_poly.pdbx_seq_one_letter_code
_entity_poly.pdbx_strand_id
1 'polypeptide(L)'
;MPDISFAGQSGAMLFLYGAVLLLLAAVWVFQFVELMSLGDEELGGVHARIGWVAAFVLLWVLAPFAFLVWRSRAADSSGRRRERSGT
;
A
#
# COMPACT_ATOMS: atom_id res chain seq x y z
N MET A 1 48.37 3.96 -3.13
CA MET A 1 47.51 3.97 -4.33
C MET A 1 46.11 4.39 -3.86
N PRO A 2 45.58 5.54 -4.31
CA PRO A 2 44.30 6.04 -3.82
C PRO A 2 43.11 5.27 -4.45
N ASP A 3 42.38 4.58 -3.57
CA ASP A 3 40.92 4.56 -3.44
C ASP A 3 40.04 4.42 -4.69
N ILE A 4 39.97 3.20 -5.24
CA ILE A 4 38.86 2.75 -6.13
C ILE A 4 37.70 2.14 -5.31
N SER A 5 37.58 2.48 -4.02
CA SER A 5 36.51 1.95 -3.16
C SER A 5 35.26 2.85 -3.12
N PHE A 6 35.43 4.17 -3.16
CA PHE A 6 34.31 5.13 -3.02
C PHE A 6 33.37 5.18 -4.24
N ALA A 7 33.89 5.01 -5.45
CA ALA A 7 33.09 5.03 -6.67
C ALA A 7 32.15 3.81 -6.78
N GLY A 8 32.62 2.62 -6.38
CA GLY A 8 31.82 1.38 -6.38
C GLY A 8 30.74 1.37 -5.29
N GLN A 9 31.05 1.91 -4.11
CA GLN A 9 30.09 1.98 -2.99
C GLN A 9 28.92 2.92 -3.29
N SER A 10 29.20 4.05 -3.93
CA SER A 10 28.19 5.04 -4.32
C SER A 10 27.24 4.50 -5.41
N GLY A 11 27.77 3.77 -6.40
CA GLY A 11 26.97 3.12 -7.43
C GLY A 11 26.05 2.03 -6.89
N ALA A 12 26.55 1.18 -5.98
CA ALA A 12 25.75 0.14 -5.33
C ALA A 12 24.62 0.71 -4.46
N MET A 13 24.89 1.81 -3.73
CA MET A 13 23.86 2.51 -2.96
C MET A 13 22.75 3.07 -3.85
N LEU A 14 23.11 3.75 -4.95
CA LEU A 14 22.14 4.29 -5.91
C LEU A 14 21.28 3.19 -6.53
N PHE A 15 21.89 2.06 -6.89
CA PHE A 15 21.17 0.90 -7.40
C PHE A 15 20.19 0.34 -6.37
N LEU A 16 20.63 0.18 -5.11
CA LEU A 16 19.76 -0.28 -4.03
C LEU A 16 18.60 0.67 -3.78
N TYR A 17 18.84 1.98 -3.70
CA TYR A 17 17.79 2.98 -3.54
C TYR A 17 16.80 2.94 -4.71
N GLY A 18 17.30 2.84 -5.95
CA GLY A 18 16.46 2.69 -7.13
C GLY A 18 15.59 1.43 -7.08
N ALA A 19 16.16 0.29 -6.70
CA ALA A 19 15.44 -0.97 -6.55
C ALA A 19 14.36 -0.89 -5.46
N VAL A 20 14.67 -0.29 -4.31
CA VAL A 20 13.70 -0.08 -3.21
C VAL A 20 12.57 0.85 -3.65
N LEU A 21 12.87 1.94 -4.35
CA LEU A 21 11.84 2.84 -4.88
C LEU A 21 10.93 2.15 -5.91
N LEU A 22 11.51 1.32 -6.78
CA LEU A 22 10.73 0.51 -7.74
C LEU A 22 9.79 -0.47 -7.03
N LEU A 23 10.27 -1.15 -5.99
CA LEU A 23 9.45 -2.05 -5.18
C LEU A 23 8.32 -1.29 -4.47
N LEU A 24 8.62 -0.13 -3.87
CA LEU A 24 7.62 0.72 -3.24
C LEU A 24 6.57 1.22 -4.24
N ALA A 25 7.00 1.62 -5.44
CA ALA A 25 6.08 2.02 -6.50
C ALA A 25 5.19 0.86 -6.97
N ALA A 26 5.75 -0.35 -7.11
CA ALA A 26 4.98 -1.53 -7.46
C ALA A 26 3.92 -1.87 -6.40
N VAL A 27 4.29 -1.83 -5.11
CA VAL A 27 3.35 -2.02 -4.00
C VAL A 27 2.28 -0.94 -4.00
N TRP A 28 2.65 0.32 -4.22
CA TRP A 28 1.70 1.44 -4.29
C TRP A 28 0.66 1.22 -5.39
N VAL A 29 1.11 0.89 -6.60
CA VAL A 29 0.22 0.63 -7.76
C VAL A 29 -0.70 -0.55 -7.47
N PHE A 30 -0.15 -1.65 -6.94
CA PHE A 30 -0.94 -2.83 -6.61
C PHE A 30 -2.06 -2.50 -5.60
N GLN A 31 -1.73 -1.82 -4.51
CA GLN A 31 -2.70 -1.42 -3.49
C GLN A 31 -3.74 -0.42 -4.03
N PHE A 32 -3.33 0.48 -4.93
CA PHE A 32 -4.25 1.41 -5.57
C PHE A 32 -5.24 0.71 -6.50
N VAL A 33 -4.78 -0.26 -7.30
CA VAL A 33 -5.66 -1.08 -8.14
C VAL A 33 -6.63 -1.87 -7.27
N GLU A 34 -6.15 -2.43 -6.17
CA GLU A 34 -6.97 -3.16 -5.21
C GLU A 34 -8.06 -2.28 -4.58
N LEU A 35 -7.73 -1.05 -4.17
CA LEU A 35 -8.70 -0.04 -3.74
C LEU A 35 -9.76 0.23 -4.82
N MET A 36 -9.36 0.39 -6.07
CA MET A 36 -10.28 0.66 -7.18
C MET A 36 -11.18 -0.52 -7.50
N SER A 37 -10.72 -1.75 -7.24
CA SER A 37 -11.48 -2.98 -7.43
C SER A 37 -12.58 -3.20 -6.39
N LEU A 38 -12.45 -2.61 -5.19
CA LEU A 38 -13.49 -2.71 -4.14
C LEU A 38 -14.76 -1.98 -4.57
N GLY A 39 -15.91 -2.52 -4.18
CA GLY A 39 -17.21 -1.88 -4.37
C GLY A 39 -17.43 -0.71 -3.41
N ASP A 40 -18.33 0.23 -3.75
CA ASP A 40 -18.66 1.34 -2.85
C ASP A 40 -19.22 0.86 -1.51
N GLU A 41 -20.00 -0.23 -1.52
CA GLU A 41 -20.57 -0.82 -0.32
C GLU A 41 -19.51 -1.38 0.64
N GLU A 42 -18.41 -1.92 0.11
CA GLU A 42 -17.32 -2.49 0.90
C GLU A 42 -16.47 -1.41 1.58
N LEU A 43 -16.36 -0.24 0.94
CA LEU A 43 -15.63 0.92 1.46
C LEU A 43 -16.46 1.78 2.42
N GLY A 44 -17.76 1.49 2.58
CA GLY A 44 -18.68 2.31 3.38
C GLY A 44 -19.24 3.53 2.64
N GLY A 45 -19.26 3.49 1.31
CA GLY A 45 -19.88 4.45 0.41
C GLY A 45 -18.91 5.26 -0.45
N VAL A 46 -19.47 6.02 -1.40
CA VAL A 46 -18.73 6.83 -2.38
C VAL A 46 -17.77 7.84 -1.73
N HIS A 47 -18.15 8.45 -0.61
CA HIS A 47 -17.33 9.45 0.08
C HIS A 47 -16.06 8.84 0.67
N ALA A 48 -16.15 7.61 1.20
CA ALA A 48 -15.00 6.90 1.72
C ALA A 48 -14.03 6.51 0.60
N ARG A 49 -14.54 6.08 -0.57
CA ARG A 49 -13.70 5.85 -1.76
C ARG A 49 -12.94 7.11 -2.16
N ILE A 50 -13.62 8.25 -2.29
CA ILE A 50 -12.97 9.53 -2.67
C ILE A 50 -11.89 9.89 -1.64
N GLY A 51 -12.18 9.72 -0.34
CA GLY A 51 -11.20 9.94 0.73
C GLY A 51 -9.95 9.06 0.59
N TRP A 52 -10.12 7.77 0.30
CA TRP A 52 -9.00 6.86 0.05
C TRP A 52 -8.22 7.22 -1.21
N VAL A 53 -8.89 7.54 -2.31
CA VAL A 53 -8.21 7.97 -3.55
C VAL A 53 -7.41 9.24 -3.32
N ALA A 54 -7.99 10.24 -2.65
CA ALA A 54 -7.29 11.47 -2.29
C ALA A 54 -6.08 11.18 -1.38
N ALA A 55 -6.23 10.29 -0.40
CA ALA A 55 -5.13 9.86 0.45
C ALA A 55 -4.00 9.19 -0.36
N PHE A 56 -4.31 8.32 -1.32
CA PHE A 56 -3.29 7.69 -2.18
C PHE A 56 -2.50 8.71 -3.00
N VAL A 57 -3.17 9.73 -3.55
CA VAL A 57 -2.52 10.78 -4.33
C VAL A 57 -1.66 11.69 -3.45
N LEU A 58 -2.14 12.08 -2.27
CA LEU A 58 -1.47 13.03 -1.39
C LEU A 58 -0.38 12.40 -0.50
N LEU A 59 -0.59 11.16 -0.06
CA LEU A 59 0.19 10.51 0.99
C LEU A 59 0.95 9.28 0.47
N TRP A 60 1.44 9.35 -0.78
CA TRP A 60 2.29 8.39 -1.48
C TRP A 60 2.52 7.06 -0.76
N VAL A 61 3.57 6.92 0.06
CA VAL A 61 3.88 5.65 0.74
C VAL A 61 2.98 5.39 1.95
N LEU A 62 2.51 6.40 2.66
CA LEU A 62 1.75 6.21 3.89
C LEU A 62 0.34 5.67 3.63
N ALA A 63 -0.30 6.09 2.54
CA ALA A 63 -1.64 5.65 2.14
C ALA A 63 -1.78 4.13 1.89
N PRO A 64 -0.95 3.47 1.07
CA PRO A 64 -1.03 2.02 0.86
C PRO A 64 -0.77 1.23 2.14
N PHE A 65 0.12 1.69 3.02
CA PHE A 65 0.32 1.05 4.32
C PHE A 65 -0.91 1.19 5.23
N ALA A 66 -1.50 2.38 5.30
CA ALA A 66 -2.74 2.59 6.05
C ALA A 66 -3.91 1.76 5.48
N PHE A 67 -3.99 1.65 4.16
CA PHE A 67 -5.00 0.86 3.47
C PHE A 67 -4.86 -0.64 3.75
N LEU A 68 -3.62 -1.17 3.73
CA LEU A 68 -3.33 -2.55 4.12
C LEU A 68 -3.81 -2.87 5.55
N VAL A 69 -3.50 -1.99 6.51
CA VAL A 69 -3.90 -2.16 7.92
C VAL A 69 -5.42 -2.05 8.09
N TRP A 70 -6.07 -1.15 7.37
CA TRP A 70 -7.52 -1.03 7.39
C TRP A 70 -8.18 -2.30 6.82
N ARG A 71 -7.68 -2.80 5.69
CA ARG A 71 -8.20 -4.00 5.02
C ARG A 71 -8.10 -5.24 5.91
N SER A 72 -6.98 -5.44 6.60
CA SER A 72 -6.83 -6.61 7.50
C SER A 72 -7.87 -6.58 8.62
N ARG A 73 -8.16 -5.41 9.18
CA ARG A 73 -9.24 -5.26 10.18
C ARG A 73 -10.63 -5.44 9.60
N ALA A 74 -10.88 -4.97 8.37
CA ALA A 74 -12.16 -5.14 7.69
C ALA A 74 -12.49 -6.62 7.42
N ALA A 75 -11.48 -7.44 7.12
CA ALA A 75 -11.63 -8.88 6.93
C ALA A 75 -12.10 -9.59 8.22
N ASP A 76 -11.58 -9.20 9.39
CA ASP A 76 -11.91 -9.81 10.68
C ASP A 76 -13.37 -9.57 11.13
N SER A 77 -13.96 -8.45 10.73
CA SER A 77 -15.37 -8.14 11.03
C SER A 77 -16.35 -9.02 10.25
N SER A 78 -15.97 -9.45 9.05
CA SER A 78 -16.81 -10.25 8.16
C SER A 78 -16.93 -11.71 8.63
N GLY A 79 -15.85 -12.26 9.22
CA GLY A 79 -15.85 -13.62 9.78
C GLY A 79 -16.76 -13.77 10.99
N ARG A 80 -16.69 -12.85 11.95
CA ARG A 80 -17.51 -12.86 13.18
C ARG A 80 -19.01 -12.73 12.92
N ARG A 81 -19.40 -12.09 11.81
CA ARG A 81 -20.82 -11.95 11.44
C ARG A 81 -21.41 -13.24 10.90
N ARG A 82 -20.60 -14.11 10.27
CA ARG A 82 -21.04 -15.43 9.80
C ARG A 82 -21.23 -16.42 10.94
N GLU A 83 -20.37 -16.39 11.96
CA GLU A 83 -20.53 -17.22 13.17
C GLU A 83 -21.83 -16.92 13.93
N ARG A 84 -22.21 -15.65 14.06
CA ARG A 84 -23.45 -15.25 14.77
C ARG A 84 -24.75 -15.54 14.03
N SER A 85 -24.71 -15.78 12.72
CA SER A 85 -25.91 -16.03 11.91
C SER A 85 -26.19 -17.52 11.69
N GLY A 86 -25.33 -18.41 12.19
CA GLY A 86 -25.42 -19.87 12.04
C GLY A 86 -25.89 -20.62 13.30
N THR A 87 -26.32 -19.91 14.35
CA THR A 87 -26.95 -20.45 15.57
C THR A 87 -28.40 -20.00 15.66
#